data_AF-A0AAE0K3R6-F1
#
_entry.id   AF-A0AAE0K3R6-F1
#
_cell.length_a   1.000
_cell.length_b   1.000
_cell.length_c   1.000
_cell.angle_alpha   90.00
_cell.angle_beta   90.00
_cell.angle_gamma   90.00
#
_symmetry.space_group_name_H-M   'P 1'
#
loop_
_entity.id
_entity.type
_entity.pdbx_description
1 polymer ?
#
loop_
_entity_poly.entity_id
_entity_poly.type
_entity_poly.pdbx_seq_one_letter_code
_entity_poly.pdbx_strand_id
1 'polypeptide(L)'
;RQSNAERRQGRDECRQRLGIRIMPKEIRLKLRTKDPYAWKVLPGEEEFFSRIFSINLSNHSISTYRMLCREVGKSFEAVPSS
;
A
#
# COMPACT_ATOMS: atom_id res chain seq x y z
N ARG A 1 25.78 -7.03 8.73
CA ARG A 1 25.12 -8.05 7.88
C ARG A 1 23.86 -8.66 8.53
N GLN A 2 23.73 -8.72 9.87
CA GLN A 2 22.51 -9.15 10.59
C GLN A 2 21.23 -8.37 10.24
N SER A 3 21.32 -7.05 10.00
CA SER A 3 20.13 -6.20 9.84
C SER A 3 19.31 -6.41 8.55
N ASN A 4 19.81 -7.14 7.55
CA ASN A 4 19.01 -7.47 6.36
C ASN A 4 18.15 -8.72 6.56
N ALA A 5 18.63 -9.69 7.35
CA ALA A 5 17.90 -10.91 7.66
C ALA A 5 16.73 -10.64 8.60
N GLU A 6 16.95 -9.86 9.66
CA GLU A 6 15.91 -9.45 10.61
C GLU A 6 14.80 -8.62 9.92
N ARG A 7 15.20 -7.67 9.06
CA ARG A 7 14.22 -6.91 8.24
C ARG A 7 13.44 -7.80 7.28
N ARG A 8 14.04 -8.87 6.76
CA ARG A 8 13.34 -9.83 5.91
C ARG A 8 12.34 -10.65 6.73
N GLN A 9 12.76 -11.16 7.88
CA GLN A 9 11.91 -11.91 8.79
C GLN A 9 10.71 -11.08 9.28
N GLY A 10 10.92 -9.83 9.69
CA GLY A 10 9.83 -8.94 10.11
C GLY A 10 8.84 -8.64 8.97
N ARG A 11 9.30 -8.51 7.73
CA ARG A 11 8.42 -8.37 6.55
C ARG A 11 7.61 -9.64 6.30
N ASP A 12 8.23 -10.81 6.41
CA ASP A 12 7.57 -12.08 6.17
C ASP A 12 6.53 -12.39 7.26
N GLU A 13 6.82 -12.08 8.53
CA GLU A 13 5.86 -12.23 9.63
C GLU A 13 4.68 -11.26 9.49
N CYS A 14 4.94 -9.99 9.13
CA CYS A 14 3.89 -9.01 8.87
C CYS A 14 2.96 -9.47 7.72
N ARG A 15 3.53 -10.02 6.64
CA ARG A 15 2.76 -10.60 5.52
C ARG A 15 1.90 -11.79 5.94
N GLN A 16 2.42 -12.67 6.81
CA GLN A 16 1.65 -13.81 7.31
C GLN A 16 0.48 -13.36 8.19
N ARG A 17 0.71 -12.41 9.11
CA ARG A 17 -0.34 -11.91 10.02
C ARG A 17 -1.46 -11.15 9.31
N LEU A 18 -1.14 -10.44 8.24
CA LEU A 18 -2.15 -9.73 7.44
C LEU A 18 -3.06 -10.66 6.64
N GLY A 19 -2.69 -11.95 6.46
CA GLY A 19 -3.46 -12.91 5.65
C GLY A 19 -3.51 -12.58 4.15
N ILE A 20 -2.86 -11.48 3.74
CA ILE A 20 -2.89 -10.94 2.38
C ILE A 20 -1.51 -11.11 1.77
N ARG A 21 -1.35 -12.15 0.94
CA ARG A 21 -0.11 -12.42 0.19
C ARG A 21 -0.17 -11.77 -1.18
N ILE A 22 -0.03 -10.44 -1.24
CA ILE A 22 0.09 -9.69 -2.49
C ILE A 22 1.57 -9.58 -2.85
N MET A 23 1.96 -10.01 -4.05
CA MET A 23 3.31 -9.78 -4.53
C MET A 23 3.52 -8.27 -4.74
N PRO A 24 4.73 -7.71 -4.50
CA PRO A 24 4.97 -6.29 -4.74
C PRO A 24 4.55 -5.79 -6.14
N LYS A 25 4.66 -6.65 -7.17
CA LYS A 25 4.22 -6.38 -8.55
C LYS A 25 2.70 -6.29 -8.74
N GLU A 26 1.94 -6.80 -7.78
CA GLU A 26 0.48 -6.83 -7.78
C GLU A 26 -0.12 -5.64 -7.02
N ILE A 27 0.71 -4.86 -6.30
CA ILE A 27 0.28 -3.63 -5.65
C ILE A 27 -0.04 -2.58 -6.71
N ARG A 28 -1.24 -2.02 -6.63
CA ARG A 28 -1.76 -0.94 -7.45
C ARG A 28 -2.30 0.19 -6.59
N LEU A 29 -2.10 1.42 -7.06
CA LEU A 29 -2.82 2.58 -6.54
C LEU A 29 -4.22 2.65 -7.16
N LYS A 30 -4.28 2.58 -8.49
CA LYS A 30 -5.52 2.41 -9.24
C LYS A 30 -5.98 0.96 -9.24
N LEU A 31 -6.93 0.67 -8.36
CA LEU A 31 -7.51 -0.65 -8.19
C LEU A 31 -8.44 -1.02 -9.35
N ARG A 32 -8.54 -2.32 -9.59
CA ARG A 32 -9.53 -2.96 -10.48
C ARG A 32 -10.54 -3.70 -9.62
N THR A 33 -11.68 -4.01 -10.20
CA THR A 33 -12.76 -4.78 -9.56
C THR A 33 -12.37 -6.17 -9.07
N LYS A 34 -11.23 -6.71 -9.50
CA LYS A 34 -10.73 -8.05 -9.12
C LYS A 34 -9.56 -8.01 -8.14
N ASP A 35 -9.09 -6.82 -7.76
CA ASP A 35 -7.97 -6.72 -6.83
C ASP A 35 -8.45 -7.08 -5.42
N PRO A 36 -7.68 -7.85 -4.63
CA PRO A 36 -8.15 -8.47 -3.37
C PRO A 36 -8.20 -7.50 -2.18
N TYR A 37 -8.05 -6.21 -2.43
CA TYR A 37 -8.00 -5.18 -1.41
C TYR A 37 -8.52 -3.85 -1.96
N ALA A 38 -8.98 -2.99 -1.04
CA ALA A 38 -9.37 -1.63 -1.28
C ALA A 38 -8.47 -0.66 -0.49
N TRP A 39 -8.33 0.57 -0.98
CA TRP A 39 -7.73 1.65 -0.18
C TRP A 39 -8.81 2.29 0.68
N LYS A 40 -8.62 2.25 1.99
CA LYS A 40 -9.41 3.01 2.95
C LYS A 40 -8.59 4.23 3.37
N VAL A 41 -9.11 5.41 3.09
CA VAL A 41 -8.49 6.68 3.52
C VAL A 41 -9.11 7.07 4.87
N LEU A 42 -8.29 7.57 5.79
CA LEU A 42 -8.77 8.10 7.06
C LEU A 42 -9.41 9.49 6.86
N PRO A 43 -10.33 9.91 7.75
CA PRO A 43 -11.03 11.17 7.60
C PRO A 43 -10.11 12.39 7.49
N GLY A 44 -10.41 13.29 6.55
CA GLY A 44 -9.72 14.56 6.34
C GLY A 44 -8.74 14.60 5.16
N GLU A 45 -8.43 13.45 4.55
CA GLU A 45 -7.45 13.31 3.48
C GLU A 45 -8.03 12.64 2.21
N GLU A 46 -9.36 12.44 2.17
CA GLU A 46 -10.04 11.65 1.14
C GLU A 46 -9.86 12.22 -0.26
N GLU A 47 -10.00 13.53 -0.43
CA GLU A 47 -9.88 14.18 -1.74
C GLU A 47 -8.46 14.02 -2.32
N PHE A 48 -7.45 14.26 -1.48
CA PHE A 48 -6.05 14.14 -1.86
C PHE A 48 -5.70 12.71 -2.29
N PHE A 49 -6.01 11.72 -1.44
CA PHE A 49 -5.67 10.33 -1.75
C PHE A 49 -6.56 9.74 -2.85
N SER A 50 -7.82 10.15 -2.99
CA SER A 50 -8.67 9.78 -4.12
C SER A 50 -8.00 10.12 -5.47
N ARG A 51 -7.46 11.34 -5.57
CA ARG A 51 -6.75 11.77 -6.78
C ARG A 51 -5.49 10.94 -7.01
N ILE A 52 -4.70 10.68 -5.98
CA ILE A 52 -3.49 9.85 -6.09
C ILE A 52 -3.83 8.41 -6.52
N PHE A 53 -4.87 7.81 -5.95
CA PHE A 53 -5.31 6.45 -6.26
C PHE A 53 -6.04 6.31 -7.60
N SER A 54 -6.46 7.41 -8.22
CA SER A 54 -7.03 7.38 -9.58
C SER A 54 -5.99 7.16 -10.70
N ILE A 55 -4.70 7.26 -10.37
CA ILE A 55 -3.58 7.24 -11.32
C ILE A 55 -2.77 5.93 -11.15
N ASN A 56 -2.30 5.37 -12.27
CA ASN A 56 -1.45 4.18 -12.26
C ASN A 56 -0.12 4.44 -11.55
N LEU A 57 0.38 3.41 -10.85
CA LEU A 57 1.61 3.53 -10.06
C LEU A 57 2.76 4.07 -10.92
N SER A 58 3.00 3.50 -12.11
CA SER A 58 4.05 3.92 -13.06
C SER A 58 4.05 5.40 -13.48
N ASN A 59 2.93 6.10 -13.32
CA ASN A 59 2.76 7.49 -13.77
C ASN A 59 3.02 8.50 -12.65
N HIS A 60 3.33 8.03 -11.44
CA HIS A 60 3.64 8.90 -10.31
C HIS A 60 5.12 9.23 -10.22
N SER A 61 5.39 10.37 -9.58
CA SER A 61 6.73 10.83 -9.30
C SER A 61 7.38 10.04 -8.14
N ILE A 62 8.72 10.08 -8.05
CA ILE A 62 9.46 9.48 -6.94
C ILE A 62 9.09 10.12 -5.59
N SER A 63 8.81 11.42 -5.55
CA SER A 63 8.37 12.09 -4.32
C SER A 63 7.00 11.58 -3.87
N THR A 64 6.08 11.31 -4.81
CA THR A 64 4.79 10.68 -4.52
C THR A 64 4.97 9.31 -3.87
N TYR A 65 5.87 8.45 -4.38
CA TYR A 65 6.13 7.15 -3.74
C TYR A 65 6.68 7.30 -2.32
N ARG A 66 7.60 8.24 -2.10
CA ARG A 66 8.15 8.50 -0.75
C ARG A 66 7.07 8.94 0.22
N MET A 67 6.14 9.79 -0.23
CA MET A 67 4.99 10.22 0.56
C MET A 67 4.06 9.04 0.86
N LEU A 68 3.68 8.22 -0.14
CA LEU A 68 2.85 7.04 0.07
C LEU A 68 3.45 6.05 1.08
N CYS A 69 4.76 5.82 1.02
CA CYS A 69 5.47 4.97 1.99
C CYS A 69 5.47 5.53 3.42
N ARG A 70 5.36 6.86 3.59
CA ARG A 70 5.32 7.52 4.91
C ARG A 70 3.91 7.54 5.50
N GLU A 71 2.90 7.62 4.64
CA GLU A 71 1.49 7.83 5.00
C GLU A 71 0.68 6.54 5.08
N VAL A 72 1.15 5.45 4.47
CA VAL A 72 0.51 4.13 4.63
C VAL A 72 0.50 3.71 6.11
N GLY A 73 -0.68 3.32 6.60
CA GLY A 73 -0.95 3.01 8.01
C GLY A 73 -1.17 4.24 8.91
N LYS A 74 -1.04 5.47 8.39
CA LYS A 74 -1.32 6.71 9.13
C LYS A 74 -2.51 7.48 8.58
N SER A 75 -2.58 7.57 7.25
CA SER A 75 -3.57 8.40 6.54
C SER A 75 -4.41 7.56 5.58
N PHE A 76 -3.91 6.38 5.21
CA PHE A 76 -4.68 5.38 4.48
C PHE A 76 -4.16 3.98 4.78
N GLU A 77 -4.99 2.96 4.55
CA GLU A 77 -4.66 1.56 4.75
C GLU A 77 -5.24 0.69 3.63
N ALA A 78 -4.60 -0.45 3.37
CA ALA A 78 -5.18 -1.49 2.53
C ALA A 78 -6.11 -2.35 3.39
N VAL A 79 -7.38 -2.44 2.99
CA VAL A 79 -8.38 -3.31 3.63
C VAL A 79 -8.83 -4.39 2.65
N PRO A 80 -9.29 -5.58 3.10
CA PRO A 80 -9.87 -6.57 2.21
C PRO A 80 -11.00 -5.96 1.35
N SER A 81 -11.01 -6.26 0.06
CA SER A 81 -12.15 -5.95 -0.82
C SER A 81 -13.20 -7.03 -0.59
N SER A 82 -14.17 -6.76 0.29
CA SER A 82 -15.33 -7.63 0.49
C SER A 82 -16.18 -7.76 -0.77
#